data_AF-A0A068SAC2-F1
#
_entry.id   AF-A0A068SAC2-F1
#
_cell.length_a   1.000
_cell.length_b   1.000
_cell.length_c   1.000
_cell.angle_alpha   90.00
_cell.angle_beta   90.00
_cell.angle_gamma   90.00
#
_symmetry.space_group_name_H-M   'P 1'
#
loop_
_entity.id
_entity.type
_entity.pdbx_description
1 polymer ?
#
loop_
_entity_poly.entity_id
_entity_poly.type
_entity_poly.pdbx_seq_one_letter_code
_entity_poly.pdbx_strand_id
1 'polypeptide(L)'
;MAESVPMVKEAETPLTDAEITVLRRQYEKEGEFVTIQTKFNYAWGLIKSKNRDDMVLGITLLTEIYRDSPERRRECLYYLAVGHYKLGNYGEARQFNQQLLKFEPNNTQAHALNKLITEKVSRVAYWLWVLHW
;
A
#
# COMPACT_ATOMS: atom_id res chain seq x y z
N MET A 1 16.36 13.33 -15.77
CA MET A 1 14.90 13.20 -15.91
C MET A 1 14.38 12.57 -14.63
N ALA A 2 13.89 13.40 -13.71
CA ALA A 2 13.51 13.01 -12.36
C ALA A 2 11.98 12.84 -12.30
N GLU A 3 11.51 11.63 -12.57
CA GLU A 3 10.08 11.26 -12.46
C GLU A 3 9.86 10.06 -11.52
N SER A 4 10.73 9.88 -10.52
CA SER A 4 10.67 8.75 -9.58
C SER A 4 9.98 9.04 -8.24
N VAL A 5 9.54 10.28 -8.03
CA VAL A 5 8.95 10.77 -6.77
C VAL A 5 7.39 10.80 -6.69
N PRO A 6 6.58 10.67 -7.77
CA PRO A 6 5.13 10.90 -7.67
C PRO A 6 4.40 9.96 -6.69
N MET A 7 4.65 8.65 -6.78
CA MET A 7 3.70 7.67 -6.24
C MET A 7 3.78 7.45 -4.72
N VAL A 8 4.97 7.58 -4.11
CA VAL A 8 5.11 7.53 -2.65
C VAL A 8 4.42 8.75 -2.00
N LYS A 9 4.61 9.94 -2.56
CA LYS A 9 3.94 11.16 -2.09
C LYS A 9 2.42 11.13 -2.34
N GLU A 10 1.99 10.55 -3.45
CA GLU A 10 0.57 10.33 -3.76
C GLU A 10 -0.09 9.35 -2.78
N ALA A 11 0.64 8.35 -2.29
CA ALA A 11 0.16 7.43 -1.25
C ALA A 11 -0.01 8.10 0.13
N GLU A 12 0.86 9.07 0.42
CA GLU A 12 0.82 9.88 1.64
C GLU A 12 -0.26 10.98 1.57
N THR A 13 -0.69 11.36 0.37
CA THR A 13 -1.78 12.32 0.19
C THR A 13 -3.12 11.60 0.39
N PRO A 14 -3.86 11.85 1.49
CA PRO A 14 -5.11 11.14 1.74
C PRO A 14 -6.17 11.53 0.69
N LEU A 15 -7.03 10.57 0.33
CA LEU A 15 -8.27 10.91 -0.39
C LEU A 15 -9.29 11.46 0.59
N THR A 16 -10.18 12.31 0.08
CA THR A 16 -11.36 12.76 0.81
C THR A 16 -12.39 11.63 0.93
N ASP A 17 -13.22 11.68 1.97
CA ASP A 17 -14.29 10.70 2.17
C ASP A 17 -15.28 10.70 0.98
N ALA A 18 -15.45 11.85 0.32
CA ALA A 18 -16.27 11.98 -0.88
C ALA A 18 -15.68 11.17 -2.06
N GLU A 19 -14.37 11.27 -2.31
CA GLU A 19 -13.70 10.49 -3.35
C GLU A 19 -13.77 8.98 -3.07
N ILE A 20 -13.55 8.57 -1.81
CA ILE A 20 -13.68 7.16 -1.39
C ILE A 20 -15.13 6.68 -1.57
N THR A 21 -16.12 7.54 -1.30
CA THR A 21 -17.54 7.20 -1.48
C THR A 21 -17.89 6.95 -2.95
N VAL A 22 -17.30 7.71 -3.89
CA VAL A 22 -17.50 7.45 -5.33
C VAL A 22 -16.96 6.08 -5.71
N LEU A 23 -15.76 5.72 -5.24
CA LEU A 23 -15.15 4.41 -5.49
C LEU A 23 -15.98 3.27 -4.88
N ARG A 24 -16.46 3.46 -3.64
CA ARG A 24 -17.35 2.51 -2.96
C ARG A 24 -18.63 2.25 -3.76
N ARG A 25 -19.30 3.33 -4.21
CA ARG A 25 -20.54 3.20 -5.00
C ARG A 25 -20.32 2.42 -6.29
N GLN A 26 -19.19 2.64 -6.96
CA GLN A 26 -18.86 1.88 -8.17
C GLN A 26 -18.61 0.40 -7.85
N TYR A 27 -17.86 0.12 -6.79
CA TYR A 27 -17.59 -1.23 -6.32
C TYR A 27 -18.90 -1.99 -5.97
N GLU A 28 -19.79 -1.36 -5.20
CA GLU A 28 -21.08 -1.93 -4.79
C GLU A 28 -22.03 -2.13 -5.96
N LYS A 29 -22.03 -1.20 -6.93
CA LYS A 29 -22.88 -1.28 -8.13
C LYS A 29 -22.53 -2.48 -9.02
N GLU A 30 -21.25 -2.83 -9.12
CA GLU A 30 -20.83 -3.99 -9.93
C GLU A 30 -21.09 -5.33 -9.21
N GLY A 31 -21.14 -5.33 -7.88
CA GLY A 31 -21.55 -6.48 -7.08
C GLY A 31 -20.72 -7.73 -7.34
N GLU A 32 -21.39 -8.84 -7.65
CA GLU A 32 -20.76 -10.14 -7.93
C GLU A 32 -19.83 -10.10 -9.17
N PHE A 33 -20.09 -9.22 -10.13
CA PHE A 33 -19.32 -9.09 -11.36
C PHE A 33 -18.30 -7.95 -11.32
N VAL A 34 -17.86 -7.56 -10.12
CA VAL A 34 -16.88 -6.50 -9.95
C VAL A 34 -15.59 -6.79 -10.70
N THR A 35 -15.18 -5.83 -11.52
CA THR A 35 -13.95 -5.97 -12.27
C THR A 35 -12.74 -5.85 -11.34
N ILE A 36 -11.64 -6.51 -11.71
CA ILE A 36 -10.38 -6.41 -10.96
C ILE A 36 -9.94 -4.94 -10.84
N GLN A 37 -10.12 -4.14 -11.90
CA GLN A 37 -9.76 -2.73 -11.89
C GLN A 37 -10.61 -1.92 -10.90
N THR A 38 -11.92 -2.14 -10.85
CA THR A 38 -12.82 -1.46 -9.90
C THR A 38 -12.47 -1.84 -8.45
N LYS A 39 -12.27 -3.13 -8.17
CA LYS A 39 -11.83 -3.61 -6.86
C LYS A 39 -10.49 -3.01 -6.45
N PHE A 40 -9.53 -2.95 -7.38
CA PHE A 40 -8.21 -2.35 -7.15
C PHE A 40 -8.31 -0.86 -6.82
N ASN A 41 -9.07 -0.09 -7.62
CA ASN A 41 -9.24 1.34 -7.42
C ASN A 41 -9.87 1.64 -6.05
N TYR A 42 -10.89 0.87 -5.67
CA TYR A 42 -11.53 1.00 -4.37
C TYR A 42 -10.57 0.64 -3.23
N ALA A 43 -9.87 -0.48 -3.34
CA ALA A 43 -8.87 -0.92 -2.36
C ALA A 43 -7.77 0.12 -2.15
N TRP A 44 -7.29 0.74 -3.23
CA TRP A 44 -6.30 1.80 -3.14
C TRP A 44 -6.85 3.06 -2.48
N GLY A 45 -8.10 3.44 -2.81
CA GLY A 45 -8.75 4.56 -2.16
C GLY A 45 -8.89 4.36 -0.65
N LEU A 46 -9.24 3.15 -0.23
CA LEU A 46 -9.32 2.77 1.19
C LEU A 46 -7.96 2.85 1.91
N ILE A 47 -6.86 2.44 1.27
CA ILE A 47 -5.49 2.59 1.83
C ILE A 47 -5.10 4.07 1.99
N LYS A 48 -5.69 4.95 1.20
CA LYS A 48 -5.52 6.41 1.32
C LYS A 48 -6.44 7.05 2.36
N SER A 49 -7.37 6.30 2.96
CA SER A 49 -8.21 6.76 4.07
C SER A 49 -7.38 7.10 5.31
N LYS A 50 -7.94 7.95 6.17
CA LYS A 50 -7.42 8.19 7.53
C LYS A 50 -7.95 7.16 8.54
N ASN A 51 -9.02 6.44 8.19
CA ASN A 51 -9.61 5.41 9.03
C ASN A 51 -8.77 4.12 8.94
N ARG A 52 -8.45 3.53 10.09
CA ARG A 52 -7.66 2.30 10.17
C ARG A 52 -8.41 1.10 9.59
N ASP A 53 -9.72 1.00 9.82
CA ASP A 53 -10.54 -0.11 9.34
C ASP A 53 -10.66 -0.08 7.80
N ASP A 54 -10.77 1.10 7.22
CA ASP A 54 -10.70 1.28 5.77
C ASP A 54 -9.35 0.77 5.23
N MET A 55 -8.23 1.18 5.83
CA MET A 55 -6.91 0.72 5.41
C MET A 55 -6.77 -0.81 5.48
N VAL A 56 -7.30 -1.44 6.54
CA VAL A 56 -7.32 -2.90 6.70
C VAL A 56 -8.15 -3.56 5.59
N LEU A 57 -9.34 -3.03 5.29
CA LEU A 57 -10.18 -3.52 4.21
C LEU A 57 -9.48 -3.37 2.84
N GLY A 58 -8.84 -2.23 2.59
CA GLY A 58 -8.10 -2.00 1.34
C GLY A 58 -6.96 -3.00 1.13
N ILE A 59 -6.19 -3.29 2.19
CA ILE A 59 -5.14 -4.34 2.13
C ILE A 59 -5.75 -5.72 1.89
N THR A 60 -6.89 -6.02 2.50
CA THR A 60 -7.59 -7.30 2.32
C THR A 60 -7.99 -7.47 0.85
N LEU A 61 -8.65 -6.47 0.26
CA LEU A 61 -9.06 -6.50 -1.15
C LEU A 61 -7.88 -6.60 -2.12
N LEU A 62 -6.76 -5.89 -1.86
CA LEU A 62 -5.55 -6.04 -2.66
C LEU A 62 -4.90 -7.42 -2.52
N THR A 63 -4.97 -8.02 -1.33
CA THR A 63 -4.43 -9.36 -1.10
C THR A 63 -5.22 -10.41 -1.87
N GLU A 64 -6.55 -10.25 -1.96
CA GLU A 64 -7.41 -11.09 -2.80
C GLU A 64 -7.01 -10.97 -4.27
N ILE A 65 -6.88 -9.74 -4.80
CA ILE A 65 -6.43 -9.53 -6.19
C ILE A 65 -5.05 -10.18 -6.43
N TYR A 66 -4.10 -9.99 -5.49
CA TYR A 66 -2.78 -10.59 -5.60
C TYR A 66 -2.82 -12.13 -5.65
N ARG A 67 -3.73 -12.77 -4.90
CA ARG A 67 -3.87 -14.22 -4.90
C ARG A 67 -4.51 -14.72 -6.20
N ASP A 68 -5.61 -14.09 -6.59
CA ASP A 68 -6.54 -14.58 -7.62
C ASP A 68 -6.15 -14.15 -9.04
N SER A 69 -5.31 -13.12 -9.18
CA SER A 69 -4.91 -12.55 -10.48
C SER A 69 -3.37 -12.54 -10.64
N PRO A 70 -2.76 -13.69 -11.01
CA PRO A 70 -1.30 -13.82 -11.15
C PRO A 70 -0.65 -12.75 -12.03
N GLU A 71 -1.33 -12.32 -13.08
CA GLU A 71 -0.89 -11.27 -14.00
C GLU A 71 -0.80 -9.88 -13.35
N ARG A 72 -1.54 -9.63 -12.26
CA ARG A 72 -1.51 -8.36 -11.51
C ARG A 72 -0.63 -8.40 -10.26
N ARG A 73 -0.05 -9.56 -9.93
CA ARG A 73 0.76 -9.71 -8.70
C ARG A 73 1.84 -8.66 -8.58
N ARG A 74 2.56 -8.40 -9.67
CA ARG A 74 3.67 -7.45 -9.66
C ARG A 74 3.22 -6.04 -9.29
N GLU A 75 2.14 -5.57 -9.90
CA GLU A 75 1.53 -4.27 -9.59
C GLU A 75 1.10 -4.24 -8.11
N CYS A 76 0.40 -5.27 -7.64
CA CYS A 76 -0.11 -5.34 -6.27
C CYS A 76 0.99 -5.30 -5.19
N LEU A 77 2.19 -5.81 -5.46
CA LEU A 77 3.30 -5.83 -4.48
C LEU A 77 3.62 -4.43 -3.94
N TYR A 78 3.66 -3.43 -4.81
CA TYR A 78 3.96 -2.06 -4.40
C TYR A 78 2.86 -1.51 -3.48
N TYR A 79 1.59 -1.66 -3.88
CA TYR A 79 0.46 -1.13 -3.14
C TYR A 79 0.24 -1.84 -1.80
N LEU A 80 0.48 -3.16 -1.74
CA LEU A 80 0.48 -3.91 -0.49
C LEU A 80 1.60 -3.45 0.45
N ALA A 81 2.81 -3.25 -0.07
CA ALA A 81 3.92 -2.75 0.73
C ALA A 81 3.59 -1.37 1.35
N VAL A 82 3.00 -0.48 0.57
CA VAL A 82 2.56 0.85 1.03
C VAL A 82 1.43 0.76 2.06
N GLY A 83 0.41 -0.07 1.81
CA GLY A 83 -0.70 -0.26 2.76
C GLY A 83 -0.21 -0.76 4.12
N HIS A 84 0.65 -1.78 4.12
CA HIS A 84 1.26 -2.29 5.35
C HIS A 84 2.15 -1.25 6.04
N TYR A 85 2.92 -0.46 5.28
CA TYR A 85 3.73 0.63 5.84
C TYR A 85 2.85 1.67 6.56
N LYS A 86 1.73 2.09 5.95
CA LYS A 86 0.79 3.05 6.56
C LYS A 86 0.12 2.51 7.82
N LEU A 87 -0.20 1.22 7.87
CA LEU A 87 -0.75 0.59 9.08
C LEU A 87 0.27 0.41 10.22
N GLY A 88 1.57 0.60 9.95
CA GLY A 88 2.67 0.34 10.87
C GLY A 88 3.21 -1.09 10.83
N ASN A 89 2.74 -1.92 9.89
CA ASN A 89 3.16 -3.31 9.71
C ASN A 89 4.45 -3.36 8.88
N TYR A 90 5.54 -2.87 9.46
CA TYR A 90 6.81 -2.67 8.74
C TYR A 90 7.47 -3.98 8.27
N GLY A 91 7.21 -5.10 8.94
CA GLY A 91 7.71 -6.41 8.54
C GLY A 91 7.13 -6.85 7.21
N GLU A 92 5.80 -6.85 7.10
CA GLU A 92 5.05 -7.18 5.89
C GLU A 92 5.34 -6.18 4.77
N ALA A 93 5.40 -4.88 5.11
CA ALA A 93 5.78 -3.85 4.14
C ALA A 93 7.13 -4.14 3.49
N ARG A 94 8.13 -4.51 4.30
CA ARG A 94 9.46 -4.88 3.82
C ARG A 94 9.43 -6.14 2.96
N GLN A 95 8.68 -7.17 3.37
CA GLN A 95 8.58 -8.42 2.62
C GLN A 95 8.00 -8.21 1.22
N PHE A 96 6.87 -7.49 1.09
CA PHE A 96 6.27 -7.20 -0.21
C PHE A 96 7.18 -6.33 -1.08
N ASN A 97 7.81 -5.31 -0.49
CA ASN A 97 8.72 -4.44 -1.21
C ASN A 97 9.99 -5.17 -1.72
N GLN A 98 10.52 -6.11 -0.92
CA GLN A 98 11.64 -6.96 -1.35
C GLN A 98 11.25 -7.92 -2.47
N GLN A 99 10.03 -8.47 -2.44
CA GLN A 99 9.55 -9.28 -3.57
C GLN A 99 9.48 -8.45 -4.85
N LEU A 100 8.98 -7.21 -4.77
CA LEU A 100 8.96 -6.31 -5.93
C LEU A 100 10.36 -6.06 -6.48
N LEU A 101 11.33 -5.75 -5.61
CA LEU A 101 12.73 -5.52 -6.02
C LEU A 101 13.41 -6.76 -6.62
N LYS A 102 12.95 -7.98 -6.34
CA LYS A 102 13.44 -9.19 -7.04
C LYS A 102 13.00 -9.22 -8.50
N PHE A 103 11.80 -8.73 -8.80
CA PHE A 103 11.28 -8.64 -10.17
C PHE A 103 11.76 -7.38 -10.89
N GLU A 104 11.90 -6.28 -10.16
CA GLU A 104 12.27 -4.98 -10.69
C GLU A 104 13.39 -4.34 -9.84
N PRO A 105 14.66 -4.81 -9.99
CA PRO A 105 15.78 -4.36 -9.15
C PRO A 105 16.06 -2.85 -9.21
N ASN A 106 15.69 -2.20 -10.32
CA ASN A 106 15.89 -0.77 -10.54
C ASN A 106 14.64 0.06 -10.22
N ASN A 107 13.62 -0.52 -9.58
CA ASN A 107 12.40 0.20 -9.24
C ASN A 107 12.68 1.26 -8.16
N THR A 108 12.74 2.51 -8.59
CA THR A 108 13.09 3.66 -7.76
C THR A 108 12.09 3.91 -6.64
N GLN A 109 10.80 3.61 -6.86
CA GLN A 109 9.74 3.77 -5.87
C GLN A 109 9.91 2.74 -4.74
N ALA A 110 10.20 1.49 -5.11
CA ALA A 110 10.46 0.42 -4.15
C ALA A 110 11.71 0.72 -3.30
N HIS A 111 12.76 1.27 -3.90
CA HIS A 111 13.94 1.74 -3.16
C HIS A 111 13.62 2.89 -2.19
N ALA A 112 12.82 3.87 -2.62
CA ALA A 112 12.38 4.97 -1.76
C ALA A 112 11.56 4.45 -0.57
N LEU A 113 10.61 3.54 -0.81
CA LEU A 113 9.81 2.91 0.24
C LEU A 113 10.69 2.09 1.20
N ASN A 114 11.70 1.37 0.69
CA ASN A 114 12.63 0.61 1.53
C ASN A 114 13.39 1.52 2.51
N LYS A 115 13.79 2.71 2.07
CA LYS A 115 14.43 3.72 2.91
C LYS A 115 13.48 4.20 4.01
N LEU A 116 12.24 4.55 3.67
CA LEU A 116 11.22 4.98 4.63
C LEU A 116 10.93 3.90 5.69
N ILE A 117 10.77 2.64 5.27
CA ILE A 117 10.57 1.51 6.19
C ILE A 117 11.77 1.40 7.15
N THR A 118 12.99 1.46 6.63
CA THR A 118 14.22 1.34 7.43
C THR A 118 14.34 2.47 8.46
N GLU A 119 14.05 3.72 8.06
CA GLU A 119 14.07 4.88 8.96
C GLU A 119 13.07 4.74 10.12
N LYS A 120 11.84 4.24 9.85
CA LYS A 120 10.83 4.01 10.90
C LYS A 120 11.27 2.94 11.88
N VAL A 121 11.77 1.80 11.39
CA VAL A 121 12.21 0.69 12.23
C VAL A 121 13.40 1.08 13.12
N SER A 122 14.42 1.75 12.55
CA SER A 122 15.59 2.21 13.31
C SER A 122 15.20 3.22 14.40
N ARG A 123 14.26 4.11 14.12
CA ARG A 123 13.74 5.07 15.10
C ARG A 123 13.02 4.36 16.25
N VAL A 124 12.17 3.37 15.96
CA VAL A 124 11.47 2.59 17.00
C VAL A 124 12.47 1.84 17.88
N ALA A 125 13.49 1.20 17.28
CA ALA A 125 14.53 0.50 18.02
C ALA A 125 15.33 1.46 18.95
N TYR A 126 15.64 2.66 18.46
CA TYR A 126 16.30 3.69 19.26
C TYR A 126 15.46 4.12 20.47
N TRP A 127 14.16 4.39 20.30
CA TRP A 127 13.28 4.76 21.42
C TRP A 127 13.18 3.66 22.48
N LEU A 128 13.12 2.39 22.06
CA LEU A 128 13.09 1.26 22.98
C LEU A 128 14.40 1.13 23.78
N TRP A 129 15.53 1.44 23.15
CA TRP A 129 16.84 1.51 23.81
C TRP A 129 16.90 2.65 24.84
N VAL A 130 16.43 3.85 24.48
CA VAL A 130 16.43 5.02 25.37
C VAL A 130 15.46 4.87 26.54
N LEU A 131 14.31 4.21 26.37
CA LEU A 131 13.34 4.02 27.47
C LEU A 131 13.77 2.96 28.50
N HIS A 132 14.84 2.19 28.23
CA HIS A 132 15.41 1.21 29.15
C HIS A 132 16.71 1.70 29.83
N TRP A 133 17.05 2.98 29.70
CA TRP A 133 18.17 3.67 30.37
C TRP A 133 17.74 5.03 30.91
#